data_AF-A0A3S4U369-F1
#
_entry.id   AF-A0A3S4U369-F1
#
_cell.length_a   1.000
_cell.length_b   1.000
_cell.length_c   1.000
_cell.angle_alpha   90.00
_cell.angle_beta   90.00
_cell.angle_gamma   90.00
#
_symmetry.space_group_name_H-M   'P 1'
#
loop_
_entity.id
_entity.type
_entity.pdbx_description
1 polymer ?
#
loop_
_entity_poly.entity_id
_entity_poly.type
_entity_poly.pdbx_seq_one_letter_code
_entity_poly.pdbx_strand_id
1 'polypeptide(L)' 'MAKLHDYYRDQVVNELKNKFGYKSVMQVPRIEKITLNMGVGEALTDKKLLDNAVADLTAISGQNL' A
#
# COMPACT_ATOMS: atom_id res chain seq x y z
N MET A 1 3.88 11.64 14.07
CA MET A 1 4.24 10.94 12.82
C MET A 1 3.17 9.89 12.53
N ALA A 2 3.21 9.24 11.36
CA ALA A 2 2.21 8.24 10.98
C ALA A 2 2.37 6.95 11.80
N LYS A 3 1.31 6.53 12.51
CA LYS A 3 1.30 5.39 13.46
C LYS A 3 1.98 4.12 12.92
N LEU A 4 1.73 3.77 11.66
CA LEU A 4 2.28 2.56 11.04
C LEU A 4 3.77 2.68 10.72
N HIS A 5 4.23 3.88 10.35
CA HIS A 5 5.65 4.13 10.09
C HIS A 5 6.47 4.06 11.39
N ASP A 6 5.93 4.60 12.48
CA ASP A 6 6.59 4.58 13.79
C ASP A 6 6.65 3.14 14.33
N TYR A 7 5.54 2.40 14.23
CA TYR A 7 5.50 0.97 14.54
C TYR A 7 6.52 0.14 13.73
N TYR A 8 6.64 0.41 12.42
CA TYR A 8 7.61 -0.27 11.57
C TYR A 8 9.05 -0.01 12.06
N ARG A 9 9.39 1.24 12.34
CA ARG A 9 10.73 1.66 12.76
C ARG A 9 11.12 1.07 14.12
N ASP A 10 10.20 1.11 15.08
CA ASP A 10 10.53 0.82 16.48
C ASP A 10 10.43 -0.67 16.80
N GLN A 11 9.47 -1.38 16.20
CA GLN A 11 9.17 -2.77 16.51
C GLN A 11 9.60 -3.71 15.38
N VAL A 12 9.05 -3.51 14.19
CA VAL A 12 9.21 -4.45 13.07
C VAL A 12 10.66 -4.57 12.62
N VAL A 13 11.42 -3.46 12.58
CA VAL A 13 12.83 -3.48 12.19
C VAL A 13 13.68 -4.35 13.12
N ASN A 14 13.45 -4.26 14.43
CA ASN A 14 14.19 -5.02 15.43
C ASN A 14 13.84 -6.52 15.36
N GLU A 15 12.55 -6.84 15.22
CA GLU A 15 12.09 -8.22 15.05
C GLU A 15 12.67 -8.87 13.79
N LEU A 16 12.62 -8.19 12.64
CA LEU A 16 13.15 -8.70 11.38
C LEU A 16 14.66 -8.85 11.41
N LYS A 17 15.38 -7.89 12.02
CA LYS A 17 16.84 -7.98 12.18
C LYS A 17 17.24 -9.21 12.99
N ASN A 18 16.56 -9.47 14.10
CA ASN A 18 16.83 -10.62 14.96
C ASN A 18 16.43 -11.94 14.29
N LYS A 19 15.27 -11.97 13.63
CA LYS A 19 14.74 -13.19 12.98
C LYS A 19 15.59 -13.64 11.79
N PHE A 20 16.12 -12.70 11.00
CA PHE A 20 16.86 -12.98 9.77
C PHE A 20 18.37 -12.72 9.88
N GLY A 21 18.86 -12.28 11.04
CA GLY A 21 20.29 -12.08 11.30
C GLY A 21 20.93 -10.96 10.47
N TYR A 22 20.17 -9.93 10.09
CA TYR A 22 20.69 -8.84 9.27
C TYR A 22 21.80 -8.06 10.00
N LYS A 23 22.92 -7.83 9.31
CA LYS A 23 24.09 -7.12 9.88
C LYS A 23 23.89 -5.60 9.92
N SER A 24 23.09 -5.07 8.99
CA SER A 24 22.81 -3.64 8.89
C SER A 24 21.31 -3.38 8.94
N VAL A 25 20.91 -2.30 9.61
CA VAL A 25 19.52 -1.83 9.68
C VAL A 25 18.97 -1.50 8.29
N MET A 26 19.86 -1.10 7.36
CA MET A 26 19.48 -0.79 5.98
C MET A 26 19.14 -2.04 5.15
N GLN A 27 19.45 -3.25 5.63
CA GLN A 27 19.08 -4.50 4.96
C GLN A 27 17.65 -4.94 5.27
N VAL A 28 17.01 -4.33 6.27
CA VAL A 28 15.63 -4.69 6.64
C VAL A 28 14.67 -4.24 5.52
N PRO A 29 13.83 -5.14 4.98
CA PRO A 29 12.89 -4.82 3.91
C PRO A 29 11.94 -3.69 4.27
N ARG A 30 11.67 -2.79 3.31
CA ARG A 30 10.76 -1.63 3.45
C ARG A 30 9.61 -1.74 2.46
N ILE A 31 8.47 -1.13 2.81
CA ILE A 31 7.35 -0.96 1.88
C ILE A 31 7.66 0.24 1.00
N GLU A 32 7.86 0.01 -0.30
CA GLU A 32 8.18 1.07 -1.27
C GLU A 32 6.92 1.77 -1.79
N LYS A 33 5.91 0.98 -2.22
CA LYS A 33 4.64 1.49 -2.72
C LYS A 33 3.53 0.46 -2.55
N ILE A 34 2.29 0.94 -2.50
CA ILE A 34 1.08 0.12 -2.52
C ILE A 34 0.27 0.57 -3.73
N THR A 35 0.09 -0.32 -4.71
CA THR A 35 -0.74 -0.05 -5.90
C THR A 35 -2.10 -0.71 -5.70
N LEU A 36 -3.16 0.07 -5.77
CA LEU A 36 -4.53 -0.42 -5.77
C LEU A 36 -4.96 -0.61 -7.23
N ASN A 37 -5.53 -1.77 -7.54
CA ASN A 37 -6.04 -2.09 -8.86
C ASN A 37 -7.48 -2.62 -8.72
N MET A 38 -8.37 -2.14 -9.58
CA MET A 38 -9.74 -2.64 -9.68
C MET A 38 -9.97 -3.13 -11.11
N GLY A 39 -10.21 -4.43 -11.25
CA GLY A 39 -10.58 -5.03 -12.53
C GLY A 39 -12.04 -4.78 -12.84
N VAL A 40 -12.34 -3.83 -13.73
CA VAL A 40 -13.72 -3.52 -14.14
C VAL A 40 -13.99 -4.12 -15.52
N GLY A 41 -14.19 -5.44 -15.58
CA GLY A 41 -14.38 -6.16 -16.85
C GLY A 41 -15.65 -5.75 -17.63
N GLU A 42 -16.69 -5.31 -16.92
CA GLU A 42 -17.97 -4.88 -17.51
C GLU A 42 -17.97 -3.41 -17.96
N ALA A 43 -16.92 -2.64 -17.63
CA ALA A 43 -16.80 -1.23 -18.01
C ALA A 43 -16.53 -1.00 -19.51
N LEU A 44 -16.19 -2.05 -20.26
CA LEU A 44 -16.12 -1.97 -21.73
C LEU A 44 -17.48 -1.63 -22.35
N THR A 45 -18.57 -2.04 -21.69
CA THR A 45 -19.95 -1.85 -22.16
C THR A 45 -20.66 -0.65 -21.54
N ASP A 46 -20.31 -0.25 -20.31
CA ASP A 46 -20.90 0.92 -19.65
C ASP A 46 -19.84 1.81 -18.99
N LYS A 47 -19.67 3.01 -19.56
CA LYS A 47 -18.73 4.03 -19.05
C LYS A 47 -19.08 4.49 -17.64
N LYS A 48 -20.35 4.46 -17.24
CA LYS A 48 -20.76 4.90 -15.90
C LYS A 48 -20.21 4.01 -14.80
N LEU A 49 -20.03 2.71 -15.07
CA LEU A 49 -19.42 1.79 -14.12
C LEU A 49 -17.94 2.10 -13.90
N LEU A 50 -17.26 2.56 -14.96
CA LEU A 50 -15.87 2.99 -14.86
C LEU A 50 -15.74 4.26 -14.02
N ASP A 51 -16.60 5.25 -14.27
CA ASP A 51 -16.61 6.50 -13.50
C ASP A 51 -16.91 6.24 -12.01
N ASN A 52 -17.85 5.34 -11.71
CA ASN A 52 -18.15 4.93 -10.34
C ASN A 52 -16.97 4.21 -9.68
N ALA A 53 -16.30 3.30 -10.40
CA ALA A 53 -15.13 2.61 -9.89
C ALA A 53 -13.97 3.56 -9.57
N VAL A 54 -13.76 4.58 -10.42
CA VAL A 54 -12.77 5.64 -10.18
C VAL A 54 -13.17 6.48 -8.96
N ALA A 55 -14.44 6.85 -8.82
CA ALA A 55 -14.93 7.60 -7.67
C ALA A 55 -14.76 6.82 -6.36
N ASP A 56 -15.06 5.52 -6.36
CA ASP A 56 -14.89 4.64 -5.20
C ASP A 56 -13.42 4.49 -4.82
N LEU A 57 -12.53 4.23 -5.80
CA LEU A 57 -11.09 4.15 -5.54
C LEU A 57 -10.52 5.48 -5.04
N THR A 58 -11.03 6.60 -5.54
CA THR A 58 -10.64 7.94 -5.08
C THR A 58 -11.08 8.16 -3.64
N ALA A 59 -12.31 7.77 -3.30
CA ALA A 59 -12.83 7.86 -1.93
C ALA A 59 -12.06 6.96 -0.94
N ILE A 60 -11.65 5.76 -1.37
CA ILE A 60 -10.91 4.79 -0.54
C ILE A 60 -9.45 5.22 -0.36
N SER A 61 -8.77 5.56 -1.45
CA SER A 61 -7.34 5.89 -1.42
C SER A 61 -7.06 7.33 -0.98
N GLY A 62 -8.06 8.22 -1.05
CA GLY A 62 -7.89 9.65 -0.85
C GLY A 62 -7.00 10.30 -1.92
N GLN A 63 -6.71 9.60 -3.00
CA GLN A 63 -5.85 10.03 -4.09
C GLN A 63 -6.67 10.03 -5.39
N ASN A 64 -6.65 11.15 -6.11
CA ASN A 64 -7.25 11.19 -7.45
C ASN A 64 -6.42 10.31 -8.38
N LEU A 65 -7.09 9.28 -8.92
CA LEU A 65 -6.57 8.40 -9.97
C LEU A 65 -6.59 9.09 -11.34
#